data_AF-A0A1F5KAP0-F1
#
_entry.id   AF-A0A1F5KAP0-F1
#
_cell.length_a   1.000
_cell.length_b   1.000
_cell.length_c   1.000
_cell.angle_alpha   90.00
_cell.angle_beta   90.00
_cell.angle_gamma   90.00
#
_symmetry.space_group_name_H-M   'P 1'
#
loop_
_entity.id
_entity.type
_entity.pdbx_description
1 polymer ?
#
loop_
_entity_poly.entity_id
_entity_poly.type
_entity_poly.pdbx_seq_one_letter_code
_entity_poly.pdbx_strand_id
1 'polypeptide(L)'
;MPKYTKIIMTYLRKYWFLVLIALVIRLLVGAFTFHEDVRASATASFVYLELKELDPYKRSFDIAPQELLNYLPFSYILSLPIHLVERVFVDRDIEKIFLANQNLLLGNPKMWLYLIYVKLPFIIFDIGIGVLLSFIVQFNNQKKALAIWLFNPFSIWVSSAIGQYDVYLVFFLCLSLFFIQKDKLYLAALALGAGAATKSAPFLLLPLLLGLAVSFKDRLIILFLSVLPYIITVTPYIASPSFRKDALLAPQMQKIFYANIPLSGGEFILIVPSLILFFYVTYLLRDRTKEDFIAYSILIFLSILAFTHFHIQWFFWVLPFIIIFALDYWNKQIKWSIIGLITSLIGMLFLFESSLQLKLFAPLFPVLESAKGLHEILQDNQVILLRSVTASTFFVSSLLLCKAILNKKRV
;
A
#
# COMPACT_ATOMS: atom_id res chain seq x y z
N MET A 1 -16.22 -23.08 -1.76
CA MET A 1 -15.17 -22.48 -2.62
C MET A 1 -15.38 -22.70 -4.12
N PRO A 2 -15.76 -23.90 -4.64
CA PRO A 2 -15.81 -24.17 -6.09
C PRO A 2 -16.70 -23.22 -6.90
N LYS A 3 -17.85 -22.81 -6.34
CA LYS A 3 -18.80 -21.88 -6.99
C LYS A 3 -18.19 -20.50 -7.27
N TYR A 4 -17.38 -19.96 -6.36
CA TYR A 4 -16.78 -18.63 -6.52
C TYR A 4 -15.63 -18.64 -7.53
N THR A 5 -14.80 -19.69 -7.52
CA THR A 5 -13.73 -19.86 -8.51
C THR A 5 -14.29 -19.86 -9.93
N LYS A 6 -15.39 -20.61 -10.18
CA LYS A 6 -16.03 -20.63 -11.50
C LYS A 6 -16.56 -19.25 -11.93
N ILE A 7 -17.12 -18.48 -11.01
CA ILE A 7 -17.61 -17.12 -11.28
C ILE A 7 -16.44 -16.19 -11.63
N ILE A 8 -15.37 -16.22 -10.84
CA ILE A 8 -14.17 -15.39 -11.07
C ILE A 8 -13.54 -15.73 -12.43
N MET A 9 -13.35 -17.01 -12.74
CA MET A 9 -12.81 -17.42 -14.04
C MET A 9 -13.70 -16.99 -15.22
N THR A 10 -15.02 -17.12 -15.08
CA THR A 10 -15.96 -16.67 -16.13
C THR A 10 -15.87 -15.15 -16.33
N TYR A 11 -15.75 -14.40 -15.24
CA TYR A 11 -15.59 -12.94 -15.27
C TYR A 11 -14.26 -12.52 -15.91
N LEU A 12 -13.15 -13.16 -15.50
CA LEU A 12 -11.84 -12.92 -16.09
C LEU A 12 -11.82 -13.28 -17.58
N ARG A 13 -12.47 -14.38 -17.98
CA ARG A 13 -12.63 -14.72 -19.40
C ARG A 13 -13.46 -13.70 -20.16
N LYS A 14 -14.40 -13.00 -19.52
CA LYS A 14 -15.17 -11.93 -20.15
C LYS A 14 -14.35 -10.64 -20.34
N TYR A 15 -13.44 -10.34 -19.41
CA TYR A 15 -12.68 -9.08 -19.37
C TYR A 15 -11.17 -9.27 -19.53
N TRP A 16 -10.73 -10.40 -20.10
CA TRP A 16 -9.32 -10.78 -20.22
C TRP A 16 -8.50 -9.72 -20.95
N PHE A 17 -9.07 -9.07 -21.96
CA PHE A 17 -8.41 -8.02 -22.72
C PHE A 17 -8.03 -6.80 -21.86
N LEU A 18 -8.88 -6.42 -20.89
CA LEU A 18 -8.57 -5.32 -19.95
C LEU A 18 -7.38 -5.70 -19.07
N VAL A 19 -7.38 -6.93 -18.55
CA VAL A 19 -6.30 -7.45 -17.70
C VAL A 19 -5.00 -7.56 -18.49
N LEU A 20 -5.05 -8.04 -19.74
CA LEU A 20 -3.87 -8.16 -20.59
C LEU A 20 -3.26 -6.79 -20.92
N ILE A 21 -4.06 -5.82 -21.35
CA ILE A 21 -3.57 -4.47 -21.64
C ILE A 21 -2.97 -3.85 -20.37
N ALA A 22 -3.64 -4.00 -19.24
CA ALA A 22 -3.17 -3.49 -17.96
C ALA A 22 -1.85 -4.15 -17.51
N LEU A 23 -1.67 -5.45 -17.77
CA LEU A 23 -0.42 -6.17 -17.53
C LEU A 23 0.69 -5.64 -18.43
N VAL A 24 0.45 -5.51 -19.73
CA VAL A 24 1.44 -4.99 -20.69
C VAL A 24 1.90 -3.58 -20.29
N ILE A 25 0.97 -2.68 -19.96
CA ILE A 25 1.31 -1.32 -19.50
C ILE A 25 2.20 -1.39 -18.25
N ARG A 26 1.85 -2.21 -17.27
CA ARG A 26 2.62 -2.35 -16.02
C ARG A 26 4.01 -2.95 -16.27
N LEU A 27 4.13 -3.94 -17.14
CA LEU A 27 5.43 -4.52 -17.51
C LEU A 27 6.32 -3.48 -18.20
N LEU A 28 5.77 -2.69 -19.12
CA LEU A 28 6.52 -1.62 -19.80
C LEU A 28 6.96 -0.53 -18.82
N VAL A 29 6.05 -0.06 -17.95
CA VAL A 29 6.40 0.91 -16.90
C VAL A 29 7.46 0.32 -15.96
N GLY A 30 7.27 -0.93 -15.52
CA GLY A 30 8.19 -1.63 -14.63
C GLY A 30 9.60 -1.78 -15.19
N ALA A 31 9.71 -2.07 -16.49
CA ALA A 31 10.98 -2.22 -17.19
C ALA A 31 11.78 -0.91 -17.27
N PHE A 32 11.09 0.21 -17.48
CA PHE A 32 11.73 1.49 -17.80
C PHE A 32 11.83 2.45 -16.63
N THR A 33 11.39 2.04 -15.44
CA THR A 33 11.56 2.84 -14.23
C THR A 33 12.25 2.09 -13.12
N PHE A 34 12.91 2.82 -12.23
CA PHE A 34 13.59 2.28 -11.06
C PHE A 34 13.44 3.20 -9.85
N HIS A 35 13.17 2.60 -8.70
CA HIS A 35 13.20 3.23 -7.39
C HIS A 35 13.97 2.32 -6.45
N GLU A 36 14.67 2.87 -5.46
CA GLU A 36 15.51 2.08 -4.55
C GLU A 36 14.74 1.02 -3.75
N ASP A 37 13.51 1.31 -3.32
CA ASP A 37 12.62 0.37 -2.59
C ASP A 37 12.56 -1.07 -3.16
N VAL A 38 12.69 -1.28 -4.47
CA VAL A 38 12.68 -2.66 -5.03
C VAL A 38 13.93 -3.46 -4.67
N ARG A 39 15.03 -2.79 -4.31
CA ARG A 39 16.27 -3.44 -3.87
C ARG A 39 16.07 -4.21 -2.57
N ALA A 40 15.20 -3.77 -1.67
CA ALA A 40 14.85 -4.55 -0.48
C ALA A 40 14.29 -5.95 -0.87
N SER A 41 13.47 -6.02 -1.92
CA SER A 41 12.86 -7.27 -2.37
C SER A 41 13.86 -8.19 -3.04
N ALA A 42 14.69 -7.62 -3.90
CA ALA A 42 15.78 -8.33 -4.55
C ALA A 42 16.78 -8.86 -3.51
N THR A 43 17.19 -8.02 -2.56
CA THR A 43 18.13 -8.37 -1.48
C THR A 43 17.60 -9.51 -0.63
N ALA A 44 16.37 -9.41 -0.10
CA ALA A 44 15.80 -10.46 0.72
C ALA A 44 15.72 -11.79 -0.05
N SER A 45 15.31 -11.74 -1.31
CA SER A 45 15.17 -12.93 -2.15
C SER A 45 16.52 -13.56 -2.49
N PHE A 46 17.54 -12.75 -2.73
CA PHE A 46 18.91 -13.22 -2.93
C PHE A 46 19.43 -13.95 -1.68
N VAL A 47 19.18 -13.41 -0.48
CA VAL A 47 19.56 -14.09 0.77
C VAL A 47 18.86 -15.46 0.90
N TYR A 48 17.55 -15.50 0.74
CA TYR A 48 16.78 -16.74 0.90
C TYR A 48 17.12 -17.78 -0.16
N LEU A 49 17.27 -17.38 -1.42
CA LEU A 49 17.34 -18.30 -2.55
C LEU A 49 18.77 -18.58 -3.04
N GLU A 50 19.70 -17.61 -2.98
CA GLU A 50 21.09 -17.82 -3.40
C GLU A 50 21.95 -18.27 -2.23
N LEU A 51 21.92 -17.49 -1.14
CA LEU A 51 22.75 -17.77 0.03
C LEU A 51 22.15 -18.89 0.90
N LYS A 52 20.86 -19.19 0.71
CA LYS A 52 20.09 -20.19 1.48
C LYS A 52 20.12 -19.89 2.98
N GLU A 53 20.15 -18.61 3.33
CA GLU A 53 20.10 -18.15 4.71
C GLU A 53 18.67 -17.74 5.08
N LEU A 54 18.29 -17.95 6.34
CA LEU A 54 16.91 -17.72 6.80
C LEU A 54 16.67 -16.32 7.38
N ASP A 55 17.72 -15.52 7.61
CA ASP A 55 17.60 -14.17 8.18
C ASP A 55 18.17 -13.10 7.21
N PRO A 56 17.33 -12.52 6.34
CA PRO A 56 17.76 -11.50 5.40
C PRO A 56 18.07 -10.17 6.08
N TYR A 57 17.50 -9.90 7.27
CA TYR A 57 17.73 -8.64 7.98
C TYR A 57 19.18 -8.53 8.44
N LYS A 58 19.77 -9.64 8.91
CA LYS A 58 21.17 -9.69 9.33
C LYS A 58 22.15 -9.50 8.16
N ARG A 59 21.79 -9.96 6.96
CA ARG A 59 22.70 -10.03 5.80
C ARG A 59 22.53 -8.91 4.79
N SER A 60 21.41 -8.20 4.85
CA SER A 60 21.06 -7.14 3.89
C SER A 60 22.19 -6.15 3.64
N PHE A 61 22.80 -5.63 4.70
CA PHE A 61 23.88 -4.64 4.62
C PHE A 61 25.17 -5.17 3.96
N ASP A 62 25.46 -6.47 4.12
CA ASP A 62 26.65 -7.10 3.52
C ASP A 62 26.50 -7.26 2.00
N ILE A 63 25.27 -7.38 1.52
CA ILE A 63 24.94 -7.72 0.12
C ILE A 63 24.62 -6.46 -0.68
N ALA A 64 23.81 -5.59 -0.08
CA ALA A 64 23.37 -4.34 -0.65
C ALA A 64 23.70 -3.23 0.36
N PRO A 65 24.93 -2.68 0.31
CA PRO A 65 25.29 -1.55 1.15
C PRO A 65 24.27 -0.43 0.96
N GLN A 66 23.90 0.23 2.07
CA GLN A 66 22.86 1.26 2.14
C GLN A 66 21.40 0.76 2.09
N GLU A 67 21.16 -0.53 1.83
CA GLU A 67 19.80 -1.08 1.86
C GLU A 67 19.45 -1.60 3.27
N LEU A 68 18.38 -1.06 3.84
CA LEU A 68 17.84 -1.53 5.12
C LEU A 68 16.49 -2.20 4.88
N LEU A 69 16.39 -3.47 5.28
CA LEU A 69 15.12 -4.18 5.25
C LEU A 69 14.21 -3.68 6.36
N ASN A 70 13.31 -2.76 6.01
CA ASN A 70 12.42 -2.06 6.94
C ASN A 70 10.96 -2.54 6.90
N TYR A 71 10.63 -3.51 6.05
CA TYR A 71 9.32 -4.18 6.03
C TYR A 71 9.29 -5.45 6.91
N LEU A 72 8.10 -5.86 7.33
CA LEU A 72 7.90 -7.09 8.08
C LEU A 72 8.12 -8.34 7.20
N PRO A 73 8.44 -9.51 7.80
CA PRO A 73 9.00 -10.64 7.03
C PRO A 73 8.05 -11.19 5.97
N PHE A 74 6.74 -11.12 6.24
CA PHE A 74 5.73 -11.61 5.31
C PHE A 74 5.77 -10.88 3.96
N SER A 75 6.13 -9.59 3.95
CA SER A 75 6.30 -8.81 2.73
C SER A 75 7.33 -9.42 1.77
N TYR A 76 8.45 -9.91 2.32
CA TYR A 76 9.49 -10.56 1.51
C TYR A 76 9.09 -11.98 1.12
N ILE A 77 8.51 -12.74 2.06
CA ILE A 77 8.08 -14.13 1.85
C ILE A 77 7.07 -14.24 0.70
N LEU A 78 6.17 -13.26 0.55
CA LEU A 78 5.17 -13.23 -0.54
C LEU A 78 5.79 -13.18 -1.94
N SER A 79 6.97 -12.58 -2.08
CA SER A 79 7.68 -12.49 -3.37
C SER A 79 8.45 -13.75 -3.73
N LEU A 80 8.81 -14.58 -2.73
CA LEU A 80 9.69 -15.75 -2.93
C LEU A 80 9.18 -16.78 -3.93
N PRO A 81 7.89 -17.18 -3.96
CA PRO A 81 7.43 -18.17 -4.93
C PRO A 81 7.60 -17.70 -6.37
N ILE A 82 7.43 -16.40 -6.62
CA ILE A 82 7.58 -15.81 -7.95
C ILE A 82 9.06 -15.70 -8.31
N HIS A 83 9.87 -15.14 -7.40
CA HIS A 83 11.30 -15.02 -7.61
C HIS A 83 12.01 -16.38 -7.76
N LEU A 84 11.52 -17.43 -7.11
CA LEU A 84 12.03 -18.79 -7.28
C LEU A 84 11.88 -19.28 -8.73
N VAL A 85 10.75 -18.96 -9.37
CA VAL A 85 10.50 -19.31 -10.78
C VAL A 85 11.33 -18.43 -11.71
N GLU A 86 11.40 -17.13 -11.43
CA GLU A 86 12.14 -16.15 -12.25
C GLU A 86 13.63 -16.36 -12.25
N ARG A 87 14.18 -16.92 -11.16
CA ARG A 87 15.60 -17.18 -10.99
C ARG A 87 16.22 -18.08 -12.06
N VAL A 88 15.41 -18.84 -12.79
CA VAL A 88 15.84 -19.59 -13.99
C VAL A 88 16.25 -18.65 -15.14
N PHE A 89 15.67 -17.46 -15.20
CA PHE A 89 15.83 -16.46 -16.26
C PHE A 89 16.68 -15.25 -15.86
N VAL A 90 16.96 -15.08 -14.56
CA VAL A 90 17.78 -13.98 -14.03
C VAL A 90 19.26 -14.23 -14.30
N ASP A 91 19.92 -13.25 -14.94
CA ASP A 91 21.38 -13.20 -15.05
C ASP A 91 21.98 -12.85 -13.68
N ARG A 92 22.73 -13.79 -13.09
CA ARG A 92 23.28 -13.67 -11.73
C ARG A 92 24.30 -12.55 -11.58
N ASP A 93 25.03 -12.24 -12.66
CA ASP A 93 26.01 -11.16 -12.62
C ASP A 93 25.30 -9.81 -12.61
N ILE A 94 24.21 -9.69 -13.37
CA ILE A 94 23.34 -8.50 -13.34
C ILE A 94 22.71 -8.30 -11.96
N GLU A 95 22.17 -9.36 -11.36
CA GLU A 95 21.61 -9.30 -9.99
C GLU A 95 22.67 -8.84 -8.98
N LYS A 96 23.88 -9.41 -9.00
CA LYS A 96 24.96 -8.99 -8.09
C LYS A 96 25.36 -7.52 -8.28
N ILE A 97 25.49 -7.07 -9.53
CA ILE A 97 25.80 -5.66 -9.81
C ILE A 97 24.65 -4.77 -9.34
N PHE A 98 23.40 -5.16 -9.58
CA PHE A 98 22.23 -4.39 -9.14
C PHE A 98 22.17 -4.23 -7.62
N LEU A 99 22.47 -5.30 -6.87
CA LEU A 99 22.49 -5.27 -5.42
C LEU A 99 23.67 -4.44 -4.89
N ALA A 100 24.86 -4.57 -5.48
CA ALA A 100 26.05 -3.85 -5.01
C ALA A 100 26.06 -2.36 -5.41
N ASN A 101 25.73 -2.06 -6.68
CA ASN A 101 25.69 -0.71 -7.25
C ASN A 101 24.87 -0.68 -8.55
N GLN A 102 23.57 -0.46 -8.42
CA GLN A 102 22.61 -0.37 -9.52
C GLN A 102 22.94 0.71 -10.56
N ASN A 103 23.67 1.77 -10.19
CA ASN A 103 23.95 2.89 -11.09
C ASN A 103 24.85 2.47 -12.27
N LEU A 104 25.63 1.40 -12.11
CA LEU A 104 26.44 0.82 -13.18
C LEU A 104 25.61 0.16 -14.28
N LEU A 105 24.32 -0.08 -14.03
CA LEU A 105 23.40 -0.74 -14.96
C LEU A 105 22.47 0.24 -15.69
N LEU A 106 22.54 1.55 -15.41
CA LEU A 106 21.70 2.54 -16.08
C LEU A 106 21.96 2.55 -17.58
N GLY A 107 20.90 2.52 -18.39
CA GLY A 107 20.99 2.43 -19.84
C GLY A 107 21.27 1.02 -20.38
N ASN A 108 21.48 0.03 -19.52
CA ASN A 108 21.70 -1.36 -19.93
C ASN A 108 20.36 -2.09 -20.13
N PRO A 109 20.05 -2.65 -21.32
CA PRO A 109 18.81 -3.39 -21.54
C PRO A 109 18.58 -4.59 -20.62
N LYS A 110 19.67 -5.21 -20.12
CA LYS A 110 19.57 -6.30 -19.13
C LYS A 110 18.99 -5.82 -17.80
N MET A 111 19.22 -4.55 -17.43
CA MET A 111 18.60 -3.94 -16.24
C MET A 111 17.08 -3.89 -16.39
N TRP A 112 16.58 -3.50 -17.56
CA TRP A 112 15.14 -3.37 -17.80
C TRP A 112 14.42 -4.70 -17.62
N LEU A 113 15.01 -5.77 -18.15
CA LEU A 113 14.49 -7.13 -17.96
C LEU A 113 14.54 -7.54 -16.48
N TYR A 114 15.64 -7.25 -15.79
CA TYR A 114 15.76 -7.53 -14.36
C TYR A 114 14.74 -6.77 -13.51
N LEU A 115 14.47 -5.50 -13.84
CA LEU A 115 13.43 -4.69 -13.19
C LEU A 115 12.04 -5.27 -13.36
N ILE A 116 11.72 -5.86 -14.53
CA ILE A 116 10.46 -6.59 -14.73
C ILE A 116 10.34 -7.73 -13.71
N TYR A 117 11.38 -8.55 -13.56
CA TYR A 117 11.36 -9.70 -12.65
C TYR A 117 11.14 -9.26 -11.20
N VAL A 118 11.99 -8.37 -10.69
CA VAL A 118 11.88 -7.89 -9.30
C VAL A 118 10.53 -7.22 -9.03
N LYS A 119 9.90 -6.61 -10.03
CA LYS A 119 8.60 -5.94 -9.90
C LYS A 119 7.38 -6.83 -10.16
N LEU A 120 7.57 -8.02 -10.73
CA LEU A 120 6.46 -8.87 -11.14
C LEU A 120 5.54 -9.26 -9.97
N PRO A 121 6.04 -9.57 -8.76
CA PRO A 121 5.18 -9.81 -7.60
C PRO A 121 4.22 -8.64 -7.33
N PHE A 122 4.72 -7.41 -7.30
CA PHE A 122 3.89 -6.23 -7.05
C PHE A 122 2.85 -6.04 -8.15
N ILE A 123 3.22 -6.26 -9.41
CA ILE A 123 2.29 -6.18 -10.56
C ILE A 123 1.15 -7.21 -10.44
N ILE A 124 1.48 -8.46 -10.09
CA ILE A 124 0.49 -9.54 -9.95
C ILE A 124 -0.51 -9.21 -8.83
N PHE A 125 -0.02 -8.80 -7.66
CA PHE A 125 -0.88 -8.45 -6.52
C PHE A 125 -1.72 -7.20 -6.82
N ASP A 126 -1.18 -6.20 -7.54
CA ASP A 126 -1.92 -5.00 -7.94
C ASP A 126 -3.08 -5.30 -8.91
N ILE A 127 -2.86 -6.17 -9.90
CA ILE A 127 -3.94 -6.66 -10.77
C ILE A 127 -4.97 -7.44 -9.93
N GLY A 128 -4.51 -8.23 -8.97
CA GLY A 128 -5.34 -8.95 -8.01
C GLY A 128 -6.27 -8.03 -7.22
N ILE A 129 -5.79 -6.84 -6.81
CA ILE A 129 -6.63 -5.82 -6.14
C ILE A 129 -7.78 -5.40 -7.05
N GLY A 130 -7.51 -5.07 -8.32
CA GLY A 130 -8.55 -4.67 -9.28
C GLY A 130 -9.62 -5.75 -9.48
N VAL A 131 -9.19 -7.03 -9.53
CA VAL A 131 -10.11 -8.18 -9.60
C VAL A 131 -10.96 -8.26 -8.32
N LEU A 132 -10.36 -8.20 -7.14
CA LEU A 132 -11.09 -8.24 -5.87
C LEU A 132 -12.11 -7.10 -5.75
N LEU A 133 -11.71 -5.87 -6.09
CA LEU A 133 -12.58 -4.70 -6.07
C LEU A 133 -13.83 -4.89 -6.92
N SER A 134 -13.69 -5.51 -8.09
CA SER A 134 -14.82 -5.79 -8.97
C SER A 134 -15.87 -6.71 -8.34
N PHE A 135 -15.52 -7.52 -7.34
CA PHE A 135 -16.47 -8.39 -6.62
C PHE A 135 -16.97 -7.82 -5.29
N ILE A 136 -16.41 -6.69 -4.85
CA ILE A 136 -16.82 -5.96 -3.63
C ILE A 136 -17.92 -4.96 -3.94
N VAL A 137 -17.83 -4.25 -5.08
CA VAL A 137 -18.83 -3.27 -5.52
C VAL A 137 -20.12 -3.94 -6.00
N GLN A 138 -21.17 -3.13 -6.20
CA GLN A 138 -22.43 -3.57 -6.80
C GLN A 138 -22.25 -4.18 -8.20
N PHE A 139 -23.16 -5.08 -8.60
CA PHE A 139 -23.05 -5.86 -9.84
C PHE A 139 -22.96 -5.01 -11.11
N ASN A 140 -23.67 -3.89 -11.17
CA ASN A 140 -23.62 -2.91 -12.27
C ASN A 140 -22.26 -2.17 -12.35
N ASN A 141 -21.50 -2.12 -11.26
CA ASN A 141 -20.26 -1.37 -11.13
C ASN A 141 -19.00 -2.25 -11.25
N GLN A 142 -19.11 -3.58 -11.34
CA GLN A 142 -17.94 -4.49 -11.34
C GLN A 142 -16.92 -4.16 -12.44
N LYS A 143 -17.39 -4.01 -13.70
CA LYS A 143 -16.50 -3.66 -14.83
C LYS A 143 -15.87 -2.29 -14.63
N LYS A 144 -16.64 -1.33 -14.10
CA LYS A 144 -16.15 0.04 -13.84
C LYS A 144 -15.07 0.03 -12.76
N ALA A 145 -15.28 -0.66 -11.64
CA ALA A 145 -14.28 -0.80 -10.58
C ALA A 145 -13.00 -1.45 -11.09
N LEU A 146 -13.12 -2.53 -11.89
CA LEU A 146 -11.98 -3.18 -12.52
C LEU A 146 -11.21 -2.19 -13.42
N ALA A 147 -11.90 -1.52 -14.33
CA ALA A 147 -11.27 -0.59 -15.27
C ALA A 147 -10.65 0.62 -14.57
N ILE A 148 -11.36 1.22 -13.60
CA ILE A 148 -10.84 2.33 -12.80
C ILE A 148 -9.54 1.92 -12.13
N TRP A 149 -9.48 0.75 -11.49
CA TRP A 149 -8.25 0.30 -10.82
C TRP A 149 -7.13 -0.03 -11.81
N LEU A 150 -7.41 -0.87 -12.81
CA LEU A 150 -6.41 -1.34 -13.77
C LEU A 150 -5.76 -0.21 -14.56
N PHE A 151 -6.49 0.87 -14.84
CA PHE A 151 -5.97 2.03 -15.58
C PHE A 151 -5.75 3.25 -14.69
N ASN A 152 -5.73 3.10 -13.36
CA ASN A 152 -5.38 4.19 -12.47
C ASN A 152 -3.87 4.47 -12.55
N PRO A 153 -3.44 5.65 -13.01
CA PRO A 153 -2.02 5.98 -13.14
C PRO A 153 -1.28 5.93 -11.79
N PHE A 154 -1.96 6.26 -10.68
CA PHE A 154 -1.37 6.19 -9.35
C PHE A 154 -1.10 4.75 -8.91
N SER A 155 -2.03 3.81 -9.19
CA SER A 155 -1.82 2.38 -8.91
C SER A 155 -0.65 1.82 -9.72
N ILE A 156 -0.61 2.12 -11.02
CA ILE A 156 0.50 1.71 -11.90
C ILE A 156 1.82 2.30 -11.41
N TRP A 157 1.82 3.56 -10.98
CA TRP A 157 3.01 4.21 -10.46
C TRP A 157 3.51 3.56 -9.15
N VAL A 158 2.62 3.29 -8.18
CA VAL A 158 2.99 2.62 -6.92
C VAL A 158 3.51 1.20 -7.18
N SER A 159 2.80 0.39 -7.96
CA SER A 159 3.12 -1.04 -8.13
C SER A 159 4.24 -1.29 -9.12
N SER A 160 4.24 -0.58 -10.25
CA SER A 160 5.12 -0.85 -11.39
C SER A 160 6.22 0.18 -11.49
N ALA A 161 5.93 1.46 -11.26
CA ALA A 161 6.99 2.46 -11.38
C ALA A 161 7.99 2.38 -10.22
N ILE A 162 7.46 2.32 -9.00
CA ILE A 162 8.25 2.20 -7.77
C ILE A 162 8.51 0.74 -7.44
N GLY A 163 7.48 -0.11 -7.38
CA GLY A 163 7.56 -1.46 -6.81
C GLY A 163 7.39 -1.46 -5.29
N GLN A 164 6.36 -0.75 -4.82
CA GLN A 164 6.12 -0.51 -3.40
C GLN A 164 5.37 -1.67 -2.71
N TYR A 165 5.83 -2.06 -1.52
CA TYR A 165 5.27 -3.11 -0.67
C TYR A 165 3.85 -2.85 -0.17
N ASP A 166 3.42 -1.59 -0.15
CA ASP A 166 2.04 -1.23 0.19
C ASP A 166 1.01 -1.95 -0.71
N VAL A 167 1.42 -2.48 -1.88
CA VAL A 167 0.57 -3.33 -2.72
C VAL A 167 0.13 -4.61 -2.02
N TYR A 168 1.01 -5.29 -1.28
CA TYR A 168 0.63 -6.51 -0.56
C TYR A 168 -0.36 -6.20 0.56
N LEU A 169 -0.10 -5.14 1.33
CA LEU A 169 -1.01 -4.63 2.35
C LEU A 169 -2.40 -4.40 1.76
N VAL A 170 -2.49 -3.68 0.64
CA VAL A 170 -3.78 -3.30 0.04
C VAL A 170 -4.49 -4.49 -0.59
N PHE A 171 -3.76 -5.44 -1.18
CA PHE A 171 -4.33 -6.71 -1.63
C PHE A 171 -5.02 -7.45 -0.49
N PHE A 172 -4.35 -7.60 0.65
CA PHE A 172 -4.93 -8.29 1.81
C PHE A 172 -6.06 -7.51 2.48
N LEU A 173 -6.03 -6.17 2.47
CA LEU A 173 -7.19 -5.34 2.85
C LEU A 173 -8.40 -5.59 1.94
N CYS A 174 -8.21 -5.62 0.62
CA CYS A 174 -9.28 -5.90 -0.33
C CYS A 174 -9.77 -7.35 -0.22
N LEU A 175 -8.89 -8.30 0.07
CA LEU A 175 -9.25 -9.69 0.30
C LEU A 175 -10.07 -9.85 1.59
N SER A 176 -9.71 -9.14 2.65
CA SER A 176 -10.49 -9.06 3.88
C SER A 176 -11.89 -8.50 3.60
N LEU A 177 -11.97 -7.39 2.88
CA LEU A 177 -13.24 -6.78 2.49
C LEU A 177 -14.09 -7.69 1.59
N PHE A 178 -13.46 -8.40 0.64
CA PHE A 178 -14.15 -9.42 -0.16
C PHE A 178 -14.79 -10.49 0.72
N PHE A 179 -14.08 -11.00 1.73
CA PHE A 179 -14.63 -11.99 2.66
C PHE A 179 -15.72 -11.41 3.59
N ILE A 180 -15.60 -10.15 4.02
CA ILE A 180 -16.67 -9.43 4.74
C ILE A 180 -17.93 -9.40 3.87
N GLN A 181 -17.82 -9.06 2.58
CA GLN A 181 -18.96 -9.05 1.67
C GLN A 181 -19.62 -10.42 1.49
N LYS A 182 -18.88 -11.51 1.70
CA LYS A 182 -19.39 -12.90 1.64
C LYS A 182 -19.78 -13.48 3.01
N ASP A 183 -19.84 -12.65 4.05
CA ASP A 183 -20.17 -13.07 5.42
C ASP A 183 -19.22 -14.15 5.97
N LYS A 184 -17.95 -14.09 5.57
CA LYS A 184 -16.87 -15.00 6.01
C LYS A 184 -15.89 -14.28 6.92
N LEU A 185 -16.36 -13.82 8.08
CA LEU A 185 -15.59 -12.99 9.00
C LEU A 185 -14.27 -13.62 9.49
N TYR A 186 -14.20 -14.95 9.65
CA TYR A 186 -12.95 -15.63 10.02
C TYR A 186 -11.89 -15.59 8.92
N LEU A 187 -12.30 -15.71 7.66
CA LEU A 187 -11.38 -15.55 6.52
C LEU A 187 -11.02 -14.08 6.34
N ALA A 188 -11.95 -13.16 6.62
CA ALA A 188 -11.66 -11.73 6.64
C ALA A 188 -10.62 -11.37 7.71
N ALA A 189 -10.70 -11.99 8.89
CA ALA A 189 -9.75 -11.84 9.99
C ALA A 189 -8.35 -12.31 9.59
N LEU A 190 -8.24 -13.53 9.03
CA LEU A 190 -6.97 -14.06 8.50
C LEU A 190 -6.38 -13.15 7.42
N ALA A 191 -7.20 -12.66 6.48
CA ALA A 191 -6.73 -11.75 5.44
C ALA A 191 -6.29 -10.39 6.02
N LEU A 192 -7.02 -9.83 6.99
CA LEU A 192 -6.64 -8.58 7.66
C LEU A 192 -5.29 -8.75 8.38
N GLY A 193 -5.13 -9.87 9.09
CA GLY A 193 -3.90 -10.25 9.76
C GLY A 193 -2.73 -10.45 8.83
N ALA A 194 -2.95 -11.08 7.67
CA ALA A 194 -1.96 -11.23 6.62
C ALA A 194 -1.52 -9.87 6.08
N GLY A 195 -2.46 -8.93 5.88
CA GLY A 195 -2.12 -7.54 5.56
C GLY A 195 -1.28 -6.88 6.65
N ALA A 196 -1.68 -7.03 7.92
CA ALA A 196 -0.93 -6.48 9.05
C ALA A 196 0.48 -7.08 9.19
N ALA A 197 0.66 -8.34 8.80
CA ALA A 197 1.95 -9.02 8.76
C ALA A 197 2.88 -8.49 7.67
N THR A 198 2.38 -7.77 6.67
CA THR A 198 3.22 -7.04 5.69
C THR A 198 3.68 -5.70 6.24
N LYS A 199 2.76 -4.97 6.90
CA LYS A 199 2.97 -3.68 7.55
C LYS A 199 1.79 -3.43 8.48
N SER A 200 2.01 -2.98 9.72
CA SER A 200 1.02 -3.05 10.80
C SER A 200 -0.26 -2.20 10.64
N ALA A 201 -0.34 -1.31 9.63
CA ALA A 201 -1.46 -0.38 9.45
C ALA A 201 -2.87 -1.04 9.35
N PRO A 202 -3.06 -2.22 8.73
CA PRO A 202 -4.35 -2.93 8.71
C PRO A 202 -4.90 -3.28 10.10
N PHE A 203 -4.08 -3.39 11.14
CA PHE A 203 -4.59 -3.61 12.50
C PHE A 203 -5.45 -2.44 13.01
N LEU A 204 -5.33 -1.25 12.41
CA LEU A 204 -6.22 -0.12 12.70
C LEU A 204 -7.68 -0.40 12.28
N LEU A 205 -7.93 -1.41 11.45
CA LEU A 205 -9.30 -1.81 11.09
C LEU A 205 -9.82 -2.98 11.94
N LEU A 206 -8.99 -3.57 12.80
CA LEU A 206 -9.37 -4.71 13.63
C LEU A 206 -10.55 -4.38 14.58
N PRO A 207 -10.61 -3.22 15.26
CA PRO A 207 -11.77 -2.86 16.07
C PRO A 207 -13.07 -2.79 15.25
N LEU A 208 -12.99 -2.34 13.99
CA LEU A 208 -14.15 -2.32 13.10
C LEU A 208 -14.63 -3.74 12.77
N LEU A 209 -13.68 -4.64 12.45
CA LEU A 209 -13.98 -6.04 12.14
C LEU A 209 -14.57 -6.78 13.34
N LEU A 210 -14.06 -6.54 14.55
CA LEU A 210 -14.60 -7.09 15.79
C LEU A 210 -16.03 -6.61 16.05
N GLY A 211 -16.36 -5.38 15.64
CA GLY A 211 -17.73 -4.85 15.73
C GLY A 211 -18.74 -5.57 14.84
N LEU A 212 -18.30 -6.21 13.75
CA LEU A 212 -19.18 -7.03 12.89
C LEU A 212 -19.49 -8.41 13.48
N ALA A 213 -18.78 -8.83 14.53
CA ALA A 213 -18.94 -10.13 15.15
C ALA A 213 -20.22 -10.20 16.00
N VAL A 214 -20.97 -11.30 15.87
CA VAL A 214 -22.27 -11.49 16.52
C VAL A 214 -22.10 -11.81 18.01
N SER A 215 -21.19 -12.72 18.36
CA SER A 215 -20.97 -13.16 19.75
C SER A 215 -19.59 -12.78 20.29
N PHE A 216 -19.45 -12.80 21.62
CA PHE A 216 -18.15 -12.61 22.27
C PHE A 216 -17.13 -13.68 21.87
N LYS A 217 -17.59 -14.94 21.70
CA LYS A 217 -16.75 -16.03 21.20
C LYS A 217 -16.22 -15.74 19.80
N ASP A 218 -17.07 -15.24 18.90
CA ASP A 218 -16.65 -14.88 17.53
C ASP A 218 -15.62 -13.75 17.56
N ARG A 219 -15.76 -12.77 18.47
CA ARG A 219 -14.75 -11.71 18.67
C ARG A 219 -13.40 -12.27 19.06
N LEU A 220 -13.35 -13.21 20.00
CA LEU A 220 -12.09 -13.85 20.42
C LEU A 220 -11.45 -14.64 19.27
N ILE A 221 -12.24 -15.37 18.49
CA ILE A 221 -11.74 -16.11 17.31
C ILE A 221 -11.22 -15.13 16.26
N ILE A 222 -11.97 -14.07 15.95
CA ILE A 222 -11.54 -13.03 14.99
C ILE A 222 -10.25 -12.35 15.45
N LEU A 223 -10.13 -12.02 16.73
CA LEU A 223 -8.92 -11.44 17.31
C LEU A 223 -7.74 -12.39 17.11
N PHE A 224 -7.87 -13.65 17.53
CA PHE A 224 -6.83 -14.66 17.38
C PHE A 224 -6.42 -14.85 15.91
N LEU A 225 -7.38 -15.03 15.01
CA LEU A 225 -7.13 -15.22 13.59
C LEU A 225 -6.52 -13.99 12.91
N SER A 226 -6.82 -12.79 13.39
CA SER A 226 -6.19 -11.56 12.86
C SER A 226 -4.74 -11.43 13.31
N VAL A 227 -4.39 -11.87 14.52
CA VAL A 227 -3.02 -11.77 15.04
C VAL A 227 -2.14 -12.92 14.57
N LEU A 228 -2.74 -14.09 14.25
CA LEU A 228 -2.01 -15.31 13.91
C LEU A 228 -1.00 -15.16 12.75
N PRO A 229 -1.33 -14.59 11.57
CA PRO A 229 -0.36 -14.43 10.49
C PRO A 229 0.84 -13.57 10.89
N TYR A 230 0.58 -12.52 11.69
CA TYR A 230 1.63 -11.64 12.20
C TYR A 230 2.58 -12.41 13.11
N ILE A 231 2.05 -13.15 14.11
CA ILE A 231 2.87 -13.95 15.02
C ILE A 231 3.71 -14.98 14.25
N ILE A 232 3.10 -15.75 13.35
CA ILE A 232 3.78 -16.81 12.60
C ILE A 232 4.95 -16.25 11.79
N THR A 233 4.78 -15.10 11.16
CA THR A 233 5.78 -14.54 10.25
C THR A 233 6.84 -13.71 10.97
N VAL A 234 6.51 -13.08 12.11
CA VAL A 234 7.43 -12.24 12.88
C VAL A 234 8.29 -13.05 13.86
N THR A 235 7.72 -14.08 14.50
CA THR A 235 8.41 -14.85 15.57
C THR A 235 9.79 -15.40 15.14
N PRO A 236 9.98 -15.94 13.92
CA PRO A 236 11.29 -16.45 13.51
C PRO A 236 12.41 -15.41 13.48
N TYR A 237 12.07 -14.11 13.38
CA TYR A 237 13.03 -13.02 13.20
C TYR A 237 13.24 -12.20 14.47
N ILE A 238 12.47 -12.44 15.54
CA ILE A 238 12.48 -11.58 16.75
C ILE A 238 13.86 -11.53 17.44
N ALA A 239 14.67 -12.58 17.29
CA ALA A 239 16.03 -12.65 17.82
C ALA A 239 16.99 -11.72 17.05
N SER A 240 16.69 -11.40 15.78
CA SER A 240 17.54 -10.57 14.92
C SER A 240 17.53 -9.11 15.38
N PRO A 241 18.68 -8.53 15.77
CA PRO A 241 18.76 -7.13 16.19
C PRO A 241 18.34 -6.15 15.09
N SER A 242 18.77 -6.38 13.85
CA SER A 242 18.42 -5.54 12.69
C SER A 242 16.92 -5.56 12.42
N PHE A 243 16.27 -6.73 12.46
CA PHE A 243 14.82 -6.82 12.33
C PHE A 243 14.07 -5.98 13.38
N ARG A 244 14.48 -6.09 14.65
CA ARG A 244 13.82 -5.36 15.75
C ARG A 244 13.91 -3.84 15.55
N LYS A 245 15.09 -3.35 15.18
CA LYS A 245 15.36 -1.93 15.03
C LYS A 245 14.74 -1.35 13.74
N ASP A 246 14.95 -2.02 12.62
CA ASP A 246 14.73 -1.42 11.31
C ASP A 246 13.34 -1.72 10.73
N ALA A 247 12.72 -2.83 11.13
CA ALA A 247 11.38 -3.24 10.65
C ALA A 247 10.30 -3.24 11.74
N LEU A 248 10.54 -3.90 12.88
CA LEU A 248 9.51 -4.05 13.92
C LEU A 248 9.22 -2.74 14.66
N LEU A 249 10.25 -1.94 14.93
CA LEU A 249 10.17 -0.64 15.62
C LEU A 249 10.52 0.52 14.68
N ALA A 250 10.21 0.36 13.38
CA ALA A 250 10.57 1.33 12.35
C ALA A 250 10.06 2.75 12.71
N PRO A 251 10.88 3.81 12.57
CA PRO A 251 10.52 5.18 12.95
C PRO A 251 9.22 5.69 12.32
N GLN A 252 8.88 5.18 11.13
CA GLN A 252 7.65 5.51 10.41
C GLN A 252 6.39 5.20 11.24
N MET A 253 6.43 4.22 12.13
CA MET A 253 5.31 3.89 13.03
C MET A 253 5.03 4.99 14.05
N GLN A 254 6.03 5.79 14.42
CA GLN A 254 5.88 6.85 15.42
C GLN A 254 5.18 8.09 14.88
N LYS A 255 5.09 8.24 13.55
CA LYS A 255 4.52 9.43 12.90
C LYS A 255 3.07 9.71 13.29
N ILE A 256 2.31 8.67 13.69
CA ILE A 256 0.93 8.83 14.19
C ILE A 256 0.86 9.65 15.48
N PHE A 257 1.97 9.81 16.21
CA PHE A 257 2.02 10.55 17.48
C PHE A 257 2.52 11.99 17.33
N TYR A 258 2.93 12.42 16.13
CA TYR A 258 3.60 13.72 15.95
C TYR A 258 2.63 14.91 16.02
N ALA A 259 1.46 14.81 15.40
CA ALA A 259 0.46 15.86 15.43
C ALA A 259 -0.21 15.90 16.83
N ASN A 260 0.05 16.98 17.57
CA ASN A 260 -0.42 17.14 18.94
C ASN A 260 -0.83 18.59 19.26
N ILE A 261 -1.66 18.75 20.29
CA ILE A 261 -2.02 20.05 20.88
C ILE A 261 -1.41 20.11 22.27
N PRO A 262 -0.47 21.03 22.56
CA PRO A 262 0.12 21.16 23.89
C PRO A 262 -0.91 21.67 24.90
N LEU A 263 -0.86 21.13 26.10
CA LEU A 263 -1.65 21.53 27.27
C LEU A 263 -0.72 22.08 28.37
N SER A 264 -1.31 22.58 29.46
CA SER A 264 -0.54 22.97 30.65
C SER A 264 0.15 21.77 31.30
N GLY A 265 1.27 21.99 31.98
CA GLY A 265 1.95 20.93 32.75
C GLY A 265 2.80 19.96 31.91
N GLY A 266 3.06 20.26 30.64
CA GLY A 266 3.85 19.40 29.75
C GLY A 266 3.06 18.26 29.10
N GLU A 267 1.74 18.25 29.28
CA GLU A 267 0.84 17.29 28.66
C GLU A 267 0.49 17.69 27.22
N PHE A 268 0.00 16.73 26.42
CA PHE A 268 -0.42 16.97 25.05
C PHE A 268 -1.58 16.06 24.64
N ILE A 269 -2.48 16.58 23.80
CA ILE A 269 -3.52 15.79 23.13
C ILE A 269 -2.97 15.28 21.81
N LEU A 270 -2.91 13.96 21.64
CA LEU A 270 -2.48 13.31 20.41
C LEU A 270 -3.61 13.28 19.38
N ILE A 271 -3.53 14.13 18.35
CA ILE A 271 -4.65 14.38 17.42
C ILE A 271 -5.07 13.10 16.70
N VAL A 272 -4.13 12.39 16.06
CA VAL A 272 -4.46 11.20 15.26
C VAL A 272 -5.02 10.05 16.11
N PRO A 273 -4.39 9.64 17.23
CA PRO A 273 -4.97 8.65 18.14
C PRO A 273 -6.35 9.03 18.67
N SER A 274 -6.56 10.30 19.03
CA SER A 274 -7.86 10.79 19.50
C SER A 274 -8.94 10.69 18.41
N LEU A 275 -8.63 11.04 17.16
CA LEU A 275 -9.56 10.89 16.03
C LEU A 275 -9.88 9.42 15.74
N ILE A 276 -8.86 8.55 15.74
CA ILE A 276 -9.06 7.10 15.55
C ILE A 276 -9.98 6.54 16.65
N LEU A 277 -9.73 6.89 17.92
CA LEU A 277 -10.56 6.47 19.04
C LEU A 277 -12.00 6.99 18.91
N PHE A 278 -12.17 8.27 18.54
CA PHE A 278 -13.47 8.87 18.28
C PHE A 278 -14.24 8.10 17.18
N PHE A 279 -13.57 7.71 16.10
CA PHE A 279 -14.18 6.91 15.05
C PHE A 279 -14.51 5.49 15.49
N TYR A 280 -13.69 4.85 16.33
CA TYR A 280 -14.06 3.56 16.92
C TYR A 280 -15.30 3.66 17.80
N VAL A 281 -15.36 4.65 18.70
CA VAL A 281 -16.51 4.84 19.59
C VAL A 281 -17.78 5.09 18.79
N THR A 282 -17.74 6.04 17.84
CA THR A 282 -18.93 6.36 17.02
C THR A 282 -19.35 5.21 16.12
N TYR A 283 -18.42 4.38 15.64
CA TYR A 283 -18.76 3.13 14.93
C TYR A 283 -19.48 2.13 15.83
N LEU A 284 -18.99 1.94 17.06
CA LEU A 284 -19.59 1.00 18.02
C LEU A 284 -20.97 1.42 18.52
N LEU A 285 -21.30 2.71 18.46
CA LEU A 285 -22.62 3.27 18.79
C LEU A 285 -23.65 3.17 17.66
N ARG A 286 -23.28 2.62 16.49
CA ARG A 286 -24.16 2.45 15.33
C ARG A 286 -24.51 0.97 15.08
N ASP A 287 -25.33 0.72 14.06
CA ASP A 287 -25.76 -0.63 13.67
C ASP A 287 -24.63 -1.52 13.09
N ARG A 288 -23.44 -0.95 12.82
CA ARG A 288 -22.22 -1.66 12.38
C ARG A 288 -22.44 -2.51 11.13
N THR A 289 -22.80 -1.84 10.03
CA THR A 289 -22.99 -2.49 8.72
C THR A 289 -21.66 -2.67 7.96
N LYS A 290 -21.68 -3.48 6.88
CA LYS A 290 -20.52 -3.63 5.97
C LYS A 290 -20.16 -2.29 5.31
N GLU A 291 -21.17 -1.47 5.02
CA GLU A 291 -21.03 -0.12 4.50
C GLU A 291 -20.42 0.83 5.53
N ASP A 292 -20.73 0.64 6.82
CA ASP A 292 -20.07 1.40 7.89
C ASP A 292 -18.61 0.97 8.04
N PHE A 293 -18.28 -0.32 7.94
CA PHE A 293 -16.88 -0.76 7.92
C PHE A 293 -16.07 -0.02 6.84
N ILE A 294 -16.59 0.06 5.60
CA ILE A 294 -15.94 0.80 4.51
C ILE A 294 -15.81 2.29 4.84
N ALA A 295 -16.91 2.93 5.27
CA ALA A 295 -16.96 4.34 5.62
C ALA A 295 -15.92 4.69 6.70
N TYR A 296 -15.91 3.95 7.80
CA TYR A 296 -15.02 4.20 8.93
C TYR A 296 -13.56 3.85 8.61
N SER A 297 -13.30 2.89 7.71
CA SER A 297 -11.94 2.65 7.19
C SER A 297 -11.39 3.87 6.45
N ILE A 298 -12.22 4.56 5.65
CA ILE A 298 -11.83 5.81 4.99
C ILE A 298 -11.53 6.90 6.03
N LEU A 299 -12.42 7.07 7.02
CA LEU A 299 -12.24 8.08 8.08
C LEU A 299 -10.92 7.87 8.84
N ILE A 300 -10.62 6.63 9.23
CA ILE A 300 -9.39 6.29 9.96
C ILE A 300 -8.15 6.56 9.11
N PHE A 301 -8.08 6.03 7.87
CA PHE A 301 -6.90 6.24 7.05
C PHE A 301 -6.70 7.69 6.64
N LEU A 302 -7.76 8.43 6.29
CA LEU A 302 -7.65 9.85 5.99
C LEU A 302 -7.20 10.67 7.20
N SER A 303 -7.58 10.29 8.42
CA SER A 303 -7.10 10.97 9.64
C SER A 303 -5.60 10.80 9.83
N ILE A 304 -5.05 9.63 9.49
CA ILE A 304 -3.60 9.42 9.55
C ILE A 304 -2.91 10.27 8.49
N LEU A 305 -3.36 10.18 7.25
CA LEU A 305 -2.74 10.86 6.11
C LEU A 305 -2.83 12.38 6.23
N ALA A 306 -3.96 12.92 6.68
CA ALA A 306 -4.16 14.37 6.74
C ALA A 306 -3.34 15.07 7.85
N PHE A 307 -2.86 14.33 8.84
CA PHE A 307 -2.10 14.87 9.98
C PHE A 307 -0.66 14.35 10.04
N THR A 308 -0.19 13.64 9.02
CA THR A 308 1.16 13.08 8.98
C THR A 308 1.92 13.60 7.77
N HIS A 309 3.23 13.83 7.91
CA HIS A 309 4.11 13.92 6.74
C HIS A 309 4.39 12.51 6.20
N PHE A 310 3.56 12.06 5.26
CA PHE A 310 3.58 10.71 4.70
C PHE A 310 4.25 10.66 3.33
N HIS A 311 4.84 9.52 2.99
CA HIS A 311 5.24 9.26 1.60
C HIS A 311 4.00 8.96 0.80
N ILE A 312 3.87 9.60 -0.37
CA ILE A 312 2.64 9.63 -1.16
C ILE A 312 2.02 8.24 -1.43
N GLN A 313 2.83 7.18 -1.48
CA GLN A 313 2.38 5.80 -1.66
C GLN A 313 1.42 5.33 -0.55
N TRP A 314 1.44 5.91 0.65
CA TRP A 314 0.51 5.54 1.73
C TRP A 314 -0.95 5.88 1.40
N PHE A 315 -1.20 6.79 0.45
CA PHE A 315 -2.56 7.02 -0.06
C PHE A 315 -3.16 5.77 -0.72
N PHE A 316 -2.31 4.82 -1.15
CA PHE A 316 -2.74 3.55 -1.71
C PHE A 316 -3.61 2.74 -0.74
N TRP A 317 -3.41 2.90 0.58
CA TRP A 317 -4.17 2.19 1.62
C TRP A 317 -5.67 2.52 1.58
N VAL A 318 -6.01 3.78 1.29
CA VAL A 318 -7.39 4.28 1.34
C VAL A 318 -8.07 4.29 -0.03
N LEU A 319 -7.28 4.31 -1.11
CA LEU A 319 -7.77 4.35 -2.49
C LEU A 319 -8.87 3.33 -2.85
N PRO A 320 -8.75 2.02 -2.53
CA PRO A 320 -9.81 1.06 -2.87
C PRO A 320 -11.14 1.39 -2.19
N PHE A 321 -11.10 1.83 -0.92
CA PHE A 321 -12.30 2.21 -0.17
C PHE A 321 -12.95 3.45 -0.76
N ILE A 322 -12.15 4.45 -1.16
CA ILE A 322 -12.65 5.65 -1.86
C ILE A 322 -13.32 5.27 -3.19
N ILE A 323 -12.72 4.37 -3.98
CA ILE A 323 -13.30 3.92 -5.25
C ILE A 323 -14.65 3.23 -5.02
N ILE A 324 -14.73 2.31 -4.06
CA ILE A 324 -15.99 1.63 -3.72
C ILE A 324 -17.04 2.65 -3.30
N PHE A 325 -16.70 3.54 -2.37
CA PHE A 325 -17.62 4.54 -1.87
C PHE A 325 -18.08 5.51 -2.97
N ALA A 326 -17.16 5.98 -3.82
CA ALA A 326 -17.47 6.90 -4.90
C ALA A 326 -18.39 6.29 -5.97
N LEU A 327 -18.24 4.99 -6.26
CA LEU A 327 -19.08 4.29 -7.24
C LEU A 327 -20.53 4.13 -6.78
N ASP A 328 -20.76 4.03 -5.47
CA ASP A 328 -22.09 3.77 -4.91
C ASP A 328 -22.81 5.04 -4.40
N TYR A 329 -22.07 6.10 -4.08
CA TYR A 329 -22.62 7.31 -3.42
C TYR A 329 -22.32 8.62 -4.14
N TRP A 330 -21.89 8.57 -5.40
CA TRP A 330 -21.40 9.72 -6.17
C TRP A 330 -22.26 10.98 -6.05
N ASN A 331 -21.64 12.11 -5.69
CA ASN A 331 -22.30 13.41 -5.67
C ASN A 331 -21.28 14.56 -5.86
N LYS A 332 -21.78 15.81 -5.93
CA LYS A 332 -20.93 17.00 -6.13
C LYS A 332 -19.85 17.14 -5.04
N GLN A 333 -20.17 16.84 -3.79
CA GLN A 333 -19.23 16.94 -2.68
C GLN A 333 -18.10 15.91 -2.80
N ILE A 334 -18.42 14.64 -3.08
CA ILE A 334 -17.44 13.57 -3.33
C ILE A 334 -16.54 13.93 -4.52
N LYS A 335 -17.13 14.43 -5.62
CA LYS A 335 -16.37 14.86 -6.80
C LYS A 335 -15.31 15.89 -6.44
N TRP A 336 -15.68 16.96 -5.73
CA TRP A 336 -14.74 18.02 -5.35
C TRP A 336 -13.70 17.55 -4.34
N SER A 337 -14.08 16.70 -3.39
CA SER A 337 -13.12 16.04 -2.49
C SER A 337 -12.07 15.25 -3.25
N ILE A 338 -12.47 14.40 -4.21
CA ILE A 338 -11.53 13.58 -4.98
C ILE A 338 -10.61 14.47 -5.83
N ILE A 339 -11.14 15.50 -6.48
CA ILE A 339 -10.33 16.46 -7.25
C ILE A 339 -9.29 17.13 -6.35
N GLY A 340 -9.68 17.59 -5.17
CA GLY A 340 -8.77 18.23 -4.22
C GLY A 340 -7.70 17.27 -3.68
N LEU A 341 -8.06 16.01 -3.38
CA LEU A 341 -7.11 14.97 -2.99
C LEU A 341 -6.09 14.70 -4.11
N ILE A 342 -6.55 14.51 -5.36
CA ILE A 342 -5.67 14.29 -6.51
C ILE A 342 -4.74 15.49 -6.73
N THR A 343 -5.27 16.70 -6.67
CA THR A 343 -4.49 17.94 -6.85
C THR A 343 -3.40 18.04 -5.77
N SER A 344 -3.74 17.75 -4.53
CA SER A 344 -2.79 17.72 -3.43
C SER A 344 -1.73 16.63 -3.61
N LEU A 345 -2.11 15.41 -4.00
CA LEU A 345 -1.18 14.31 -4.26
C LEU A 345 -0.19 14.64 -5.38
N ILE A 346 -0.67 15.23 -6.49
CA ILE A 346 0.21 15.70 -7.57
C ILE A 346 1.18 16.76 -7.04
N GLY A 347 0.68 17.75 -6.30
CA GLY A 347 1.52 18.77 -5.68
C GLY A 347 2.59 18.17 -4.76
N MET A 348 2.21 17.21 -3.90
CA MET A 348 3.15 16.52 -3.03
C MET A 348 4.19 15.73 -3.83
N LEU A 349 3.80 14.97 -4.86
CA LEU A 349 4.73 14.19 -5.69
C LEU A 349 5.88 15.05 -6.23
N PHE A 350 5.55 16.23 -6.75
CA PHE A 350 6.49 17.16 -7.34
C PHE A 350 7.33 17.92 -6.30
N LEU A 351 6.85 18.05 -5.07
CA LEU A 351 7.56 18.68 -3.95
C LEU A 351 8.39 17.69 -3.12
N PHE A 352 8.35 16.40 -3.43
CA PHE A 352 9.20 15.37 -2.84
C PHE A 352 10.50 15.19 -3.65
N GLU A 353 11.29 14.22 -3.23
CA GLU A 353 12.55 13.82 -3.85
C GLU A 353 12.41 13.41 -5.32
N SER A 354 13.46 13.68 -6.09
CA SER A 354 13.51 13.44 -7.54
C SER A 354 13.45 11.96 -7.91
N SER A 355 13.79 11.05 -6.98
CA SER A 355 13.64 9.59 -7.07
C SER A 355 12.19 9.14 -7.29
N LEU A 356 11.20 9.96 -6.92
CA LEU A 356 9.78 9.65 -7.11
C LEU A 356 9.20 10.15 -8.45
N GLN A 357 10.01 10.86 -9.25
CA GLN A 357 9.56 11.53 -10.47
C GLN A 357 10.51 11.34 -11.66
N LEU A 358 11.49 12.23 -11.84
CA LEU A 358 12.37 12.26 -13.01
C LEU A 358 13.41 11.14 -12.96
N LYS A 359 14.04 10.94 -11.79
CA LYS A 359 15.06 9.89 -11.61
C LYS A 359 14.49 8.49 -11.76
N LEU A 360 13.17 8.31 -11.62
CA LEU A 360 12.52 7.03 -11.93
C LEU A 360 12.93 6.53 -13.32
N PHE A 361 13.07 7.42 -14.30
CA PHE A 361 13.38 7.05 -15.69
C PHE A 361 14.89 6.95 -15.99
N ALA A 362 15.76 7.03 -14.97
CA ALA A 362 17.20 6.87 -15.13
C ALA A 362 17.63 5.56 -15.81
N PRO A 363 16.95 4.40 -15.64
CA PRO A 363 17.30 3.18 -16.39
C PRO A 363 17.21 3.36 -17.90
N LEU A 364 16.29 4.18 -18.39
CA LEU A 364 16.11 4.46 -19.82
C LEU A 364 16.96 5.66 -20.26
N PHE A 365 17.07 6.69 -19.43
CA PHE A 365 17.81 7.92 -19.69
C PHE A 365 18.79 8.20 -18.54
N PRO A 366 20.03 7.66 -18.58
CA PRO A 366 20.97 7.77 -17.45
C PRO A 366 21.26 9.19 -16.99
N VAL A 367 21.16 10.18 -17.89
CA VAL A 367 21.30 11.61 -17.55
C VAL A 367 20.33 12.06 -16.45
N LEU A 368 19.16 11.43 -16.34
CA LEU A 368 18.14 11.77 -15.36
C LEU A 368 18.51 11.36 -13.93
N GLU A 369 19.52 10.51 -13.71
CA GLU A 369 20.01 10.19 -12.36
C GLU A 369 20.51 11.43 -11.61
N SER A 370 21.01 12.41 -12.37
CA SER A 370 21.44 13.72 -11.83
C SER A 370 20.35 14.78 -11.82
N ALA A 371 19.11 14.45 -12.23
CA ALA A 371 18.03 15.41 -12.33
C ALA A 371 17.59 15.90 -10.96
N LYS A 372 17.48 17.22 -10.83
CA LYS A 372 17.03 17.89 -9.62
C LYS A 372 15.50 17.91 -9.52
N GLY A 373 14.97 17.70 -8.32
CA GLY A 373 13.55 17.89 -8.04
C GLY A 373 13.19 19.36 -7.83
N LEU A 374 11.89 19.70 -7.85
CA LEU A 374 11.48 21.09 -7.54
C LEU A 374 11.89 21.50 -6.13
N HIS A 375 11.93 20.55 -5.19
CA HIS A 375 12.40 20.81 -3.83
C HIS A 375 13.88 21.21 -3.75
N GLU A 376 14.69 20.89 -4.78
CA GLU A 376 16.12 21.28 -4.87
C GLU A 376 16.32 22.59 -5.66
N ILE A 377 15.32 22.99 -6.46
CA ILE A 377 15.37 24.19 -7.30
C ILE A 377 14.81 25.41 -6.55
N LEU A 378 13.78 25.20 -5.74
CA LEU A 378 13.11 26.24 -4.98
C LEU A 378 13.85 26.57 -3.68
N GLN A 379 13.63 27.77 -3.16
CA GLN A 379 14.12 28.15 -1.83
C GLN A 379 13.34 27.40 -0.73
N ASP A 380 13.98 27.14 0.41
CA ASP A 380 13.39 26.36 1.51
C ASP A 380 12.02 26.91 1.98
N ASN A 381 11.92 28.23 2.12
CA ASN A 381 10.66 28.90 2.50
C ASN A 381 9.54 28.67 1.47
N GLN A 382 9.86 28.64 0.18
CA GLN A 382 8.91 28.35 -0.90
C GLN A 382 8.47 26.89 -0.86
N VAL A 383 9.41 25.95 -0.66
CA VAL A 383 9.10 24.52 -0.54
C VAL A 383 8.19 24.27 0.66
N ILE A 384 8.50 24.86 1.82
CA ILE A 384 7.68 24.74 3.03
C ILE A 384 6.28 25.32 2.80
N LEU A 385 6.18 26.50 2.19
CA LEU A 385 4.89 27.12 1.89
C LEU A 385 4.05 26.23 0.95
N LEU A 386 4.63 25.76 -0.16
CA LEU A 386 3.93 24.91 -1.11
C LEU A 386 3.52 23.57 -0.48
N ARG A 387 4.39 22.94 0.31
CA ARG A 387 4.05 21.72 1.07
C ARG A 387 2.91 21.99 2.04
N SER A 388 2.91 23.13 2.74
CA SER A 388 1.82 23.51 3.64
C SER A 388 0.49 23.73 2.91
N VAL A 389 0.51 24.35 1.73
CA VAL A 389 -0.68 24.55 0.89
C VAL A 389 -1.23 23.22 0.38
N THR A 390 -0.36 22.33 -0.10
CA THR A 390 -0.78 20.99 -0.56
C THR A 390 -1.34 20.15 0.58
N ALA A 391 -0.71 20.14 1.76
CA ALA A 391 -1.21 19.46 2.95
C ALA A 391 -2.55 20.05 3.43
N SER A 392 -2.71 21.36 3.45
CA SER A 392 -3.97 22.02 3.80
C SER A 392 -5.10 21.66 2.81
N THR A 393 -4.78 21.60 1.52
CA THR A 393 -5.72 21.15 0.48
C THR A 393 -6.12 19.69 0.69
N PHE A 394 -5.16 18.82 1.04
CA PHE A 394 -5.43 17.42 1.38
C PHE A 394 -6.39 17.32 2.57
N PHE A 395 -6.11 18.06 3.63
CA PHE A 395 -6.89 18.07 4.86
C PHE A 395 -8.33 18.54 4.61
N VAL A 396 -8.53 19.68 3.94
CA VAL A 396 -9.86 20.20 3.62
C VAL A 396 -10.63 19.22 2.72
N SER A 397 -9.97 18.63 1.73
CA SER A 397 -10.60 17.66 0.83
C SER A 397 -11.00 16.39 1.56
N SER A 398 -10.17 15.94 2.52
CA SER A 398 -10.46 14.82 3.42
C SER A 398 -11.66 15.13 4.30
N LEU A 399 -11.74 16.31 4.93
CA LEU A 399 -12.90 16.72 5.73
C LEU A 399 -14.19 16.76 4.92
N LEU A 400 -14.13 17.31 3.69
CA LEU A 400 -15.27 17.31 2.79
C LEU A 400 -15.72 15.87 2.45
N LEU A 401 -14.79 14.93 2.27
CA LEU A 401 -15.11 13.54 2.01
C LEU A 401 -15.71 12.87 3.24
N CYS A 402 -15.13 13.09 4.42
CA CYS A 402 -15.65 12.61 5.70
C CYS A 402 -17.10 13.08 5.92
N LYS A 403 -17.39 14.37 5.67
CA LYS A 403 -18.75 14.91 5.75
C LYS A 403 -19.70 14.24 4.76
N ALA A 404 -19.26 13.95 3.53
CA ALA A 404 -20.09 13.26 2.54
C ALA A 404 -20.39 11.81 2.97
N ILE A 405 -19.40 11.12 3.54
CA ILE A 405 -19.52 9.76 4.06
C ILE A 405 -20.52 9.69 5.21
N LEU A 406 -20.45 10.62 6.16
CA LEU A 406 -21.34 10.64 7.32
C LEU A 406 -22.79 11.01 6.94
N ASN A 407 -22.99 11.74 5.85
CA ASN A 407 -24.31 12.16 5.33
C ASN A 407 -24.81 11.29 4.15
N LYS A 408 -24.23 10.10 3.94
CA LYS A 408 -24.48 9.26 2.77
C LYS A 408 -25.98 9.00 2.55
N LYS A 409 -26.46 9.30 1.33
CA LYS A 409 -27.72 8.80 0.76
C LYS A 409 -27.34 8.02 -0.50
N ARG A 410 -27.86 6.79 -0.66
CA ARG A 410 -27.57 5.97 -1.85
C ARG A 410 -28.12 6.66 -3.11
N VAL A 411 -27.37 6.54 -4.20
CA VAL A 411 -27.75 7.02 -5.55
C VAL A 411 -28.63 5.99 -6.24
#